data_AF-A0A7C0VB30-F1
#
_entry.id   AF-A0A7C0VB30-F1
#
_cell.length_a   1.000
_cell.length_b   1.000
_cell.length_c   1.000
_cell.angle_alpha   90.00
_cell.angle_beta   90.00
_cell.angle_gamma   90.00
#
_symmetry.space_group_name_H-M   'P 1'
#
loop_
_entity.id
_entity.type
_entity.pdbx_description
1 polymer ?
#
loop_
_entity_poly.entity_id
_entity_poly.type
_entity_poly.pdbx_seq_one_letter_code
_entity_poly.pdbx_strand_id
1 'polypeptide(L)'
;MHLKRWITAILLIPVLIYMIGFAPQWFLSLFLALVSLLGIREFNRITDIKSTFFLWSFNVSLTLTLFLVVLIREMILFPVIVAISIMIPFLSCVFNGSKPTSEDIKISALIIFAPLYLIIPLSLILLIRLYP
;
A
#
# COMPACT_ATOMS: atom_id res chain seq x y z
N MET A 1 23.40 -3.87 22.94
CA MET A 1 22.62 -3.83 21.67
C MET A 1 21.16 -3.41 21.85
N HIS A 2 20.54 -3.56 23.03
CA HIS A 2 19.14 -3.15 23.25
C HIS A 2 18.92 -1.64 23.39
N LEU A 3 19.91 -0.87 23.87
CA LEU A 3 19.76 0.56 24.16
C LEU A 3 19.29 1.38 22.95
N LYS A 4 19.83 1.11 21.75
CA LYS A 4 19.39 1.77 20.51
C LYS A 4 17.91 1.49 20.21
N ARG A 5 17.44 0.25 20.37
CA ARG A 5 16.03 -0.14 20.18
C ARG A 5 15.10 0.54 21.19
N TRP A 6 15.50 0.62 22.45
CA TRP A 6 14.73 1.29 23.50
C TRP A 6 14.56 2.79 23.21
N ILE A 7 15.63 3.46 22.79
CA ILE A 7 15.58 4.88 22.42
C ILE A 7 14.65 5.10 21.22
N THR A 8 14.73 4.26 20.19
CA THR A 8 13.84 4.40 19.03
C THR A 8 12.38 4.21 19.44
N ALA A 9 12.07 3.20 20.25
CA ALA A 9 10.70 2.94 20.70
C ALA A 9 10.14 4.09 21.55
N ILE A 10 10.91 4.57 22.53
CA ILE A 10 10.52 5.70 23.40
C ILE A 10 10.24 6.96 22.60
N LEU A 11 10.96 7.18 21.50
CA LEU A 11 10.76 8.35 20.64
C LEU A 11 9.63 8.15 19.62
N LEU A 12 9.48 6.94 19.05
CA LEU A 12 8.48 6.67 18.02
C LEU A 12 7.06 6.60 18.58
N ILE A 13 6.88 6.07 19.80
CA ILE A 13 5.55 5.89 20.40
C ILE A 13 4.82 7.24 20.57
N PRO A 14 5.42 8.28 21.20
CA PRO A 14 4.77 9.59 21.33
C PRO A 14 4.47 10.23 19.98
N VAL A 15 5.39 10.09 19.02
CA VAL A 15 5.19 10.58 17.65
C VAL A 15 3.97 9.91 17.02
N LEU A 16 3.86 8.59 17.15
CA LEU A 16 2.73 7.84 16.60
C LEU A 16 1.40 8.25 17.25
N ILE A 17 1.37 8.45 18.57
CA ILE A 17 0.19 8.93 19.31
C ILE A 17 -0.24 10.31 18.82
N TYR A 18 0.72 11.24 18.68
CA TYR A 18 0.46 12.57 18.16
C TYR A 18 -0.09 12.50 16.72
N MET A 19 0.50 11.64 15.88
CA MET A 19 0.08 11.48 14.50
C MET A 19 -1.35 10.95 14.37
N ILE A 20 -1.73 9.93 15.13
CA ILE A 20 -3.08 9.35 15.04
C ILE A 20 -4.13 10.28 15.65
N GLY A 21 -3.82 10.89 16.81
CA GLY A 21 -4.77 11.74 17.53
C GLY A 21 -4.93 13.13 16.92
N PHE A 22 -3.86 13.91 16.88
CA PHE A 22 -3.91 15.36 16.69
C PHE A 22 -3.39 15.85 15.35
N ALA A 23 -2.70 15.01 14.57
CA ALA A 23 -2.12 15.48 13.32
C ALA A 23 -3.17 15.82 12.27
N PRO A 24 -2.92 16.87 11.46
CA PRO A 24 -3.81 17.27 10.39
C PRO A 24 -3.90 16.16 9.33
N GLN A 25 -5.04 16.11 8.63
CA GLN A 25 -5.37 15.00 7.74
C GLN A 25 -4.33 14.77 6.65
N TRP A 26 -3.83 15.85 6.03
CA TRP A 26 -2.81 15.76 4.99
C TRP A 26 -1.51 15.11 5.49
N PHE A 27 -1.13 15.38 6.75
CA PHE A 27 0.10 14.85 7.33
C PHE A 27 -0.02 13.36 7.66
N LEU A 28 -1.16 12.95 8.24
CA LEU A 28 -1.46 11.53 8.47
C LEU A 28 -1.54 10.77 7.14
N SER A 29 -2.17 11.34 6.11
CA SER A 29 -2.25 10.75 4.77
C SER A 29 -0.87 10.53 4.16
N LEU A 30 0.00 11.55 4.21
CA LEU A 30 1.35 11.46 3.67
C LEU A 30 2.16 10.40 4.41
N PHE A 31 2.05 10.34 5.74
CA PHE A 31 2.73 9.32 6.54
C PHE A 31 2.30 7.90 6.19
N LEU A 32 0.99 7.63 6.12
CA LEU A 32 0.48 6.31 5.77
C LEU A 32 0.80 5.93 4.32
N ALA A 33 0.87 6.92 3.41
CA ALA A 33 1.36 6.70 2.05
C ALA A 33 2.85 6.27 2.07
N LEU A 34 3.69 6.91 2.88
CA LEU A 34 5.09 6.49 3.01
C LEU A 34 5.22 5.10 3.66
N VAL A 35 4.44 4.84 4.72
CA VAL A 35 4.44 3.53 5.40
C VAL A 35 3.98 2.41 4.46
N SER A 36 2.96 2.65 3.63
CA SER A 36 2.53 1.66 2.63
C SER A 36 3.61 1.40 1.57
N LEU A 37 4.29 2.43 1.06
CA LEU A 37 5.40 2.26 0.12
C LEU A 37 6.59 1.49 0.73
N LEU A 38 6.94 1.79 1.98
CA LEU A 38 7.97 1.03 2.72
C LEU A 38 7.53 -0.42 2.94
N GLY A 39 6.26 -0.63 3.27
CA GLY A 39 5.66 -1.96 3.41
C GLY A 39 5.75 -2.77 2.12
N ILE A 40 5.44 -2.17 0.98
CA ILE A 40 5.53 -2.84 -0.34
C ILE A 40 6.98 -3.19 -0.66
N ARG A 41 7.92 -2.29 -0.36
CA ARG A 41 9.35 -2.55 -0.56
C ARG A 41 9.81 -3.74 0.27
N GLU A 42 9.41 -3.81 1.53
CA GLU A 42 9.76 -4.94 2.41
C GLU A 42 9.05 -6.23 1.99
N PHE A 43 7.79 -6.13 1.58
CA PHE A 43 7.03 -7.27 1.04
C PHE A 43 7.72 -7.87 -0.18
N ASN A 44 8.07 -7.04 -1.18
CA ASN A 44 8.79 -7.49 -2.38
C ASN A 44 10.14 -8.14 -2.04
N ARG A 45 10.81 -7.65 -0.97
CA ARG A 45 12.07 -8.23 -0.49
C ARG A 45 11.86 -9.61 0.14
N ILE A 46 10.80 -9.81 0.92
CA ILE A 46 10.50 -11.10 1.56
C ILE A 46 10.06 -12.14 0.52
N THR A 47 9.31 -11.71 -0.48
CA THR A 47 8.73 -12.60 -1.49
C THR A 47 9.65 -12.84 -2.68
N ASP A 48 10.87 -12.28 -2.68
CA ASP A 48 11.85 -12.32 -3.78
C ASP A 48 11.25 -11.94 -5.15
N ILE A 49 10.28 -11.04 -5.16
CA ILE A 49 9.69 -10.55 -6.41
C ILE A 49 10.69 -9.55 -6.99
N LYS A 50 11.18 -9.84 -8.20
CA LYS A 50 11.96 -8.86 -8.97
C LYS A 50 11.10 -7.62 -9.19
N SER A 51 11.37 -6.60 -8.41
CA SER A 51 10.75 -5.28 -8.54
C SER A 51 11.24 -4.65 -9.83
N THR A 52 10.57 -4.93 -10.94
CA THR A 52 10.79 -4.19 -12.18
C THR A 52 10.39 -2.73 -11.95
N PHE A 53 11.05 -1.82 -12.66
CA PHE A 53 10.73 -0.40 -12.59
C PHE A 53 9.24 -0.12 -12.87
N PHE A 54 8.63 -0.91 -13.76
CA PHE A 54 7.21 -0.84 -14.09
C PHE A 54 6.30 -1.20 -12.91
N LEU A 55 6.54 -2.33 -12.24
CA LEU A 55 5.75 -2.76 -11.08
C LEU A 55 5.88 -1.80 -9.90
N TRP A 56 7.09 -1.27 -9.67
CA TRP A 56 7.29 -0.28 -8.63
C TRP A 56 6.55 1.03 -8.93
N SER A 57 6.64 1.53 -10.17
CA SER A 57 5.93 2.73 -10.60
C SER A 57 4.40 2.56 -10.51
N PHE A 58 3.88 1.38 -10.85
CA PHE A 58 2.46 1.06 -10.70
C PHE A 58 2.01 1.14 -9.24
N ASN A 59 2.73 0.48 -8.32
CA ASN A 59 2.41 0.50 -6.89
C ASN A 59 2.52 1.91 -6.29
N VAL A 60 3.51 2.70 -6.70
CA VAL A 60 3.66 4.10 -6.28
C VAL A 60 2.48 4.93 -6.77
N SER A 61 2.15 4.84 -8.06
CA SER A 61 1.03 5.54 -8.67
C SER A 61 -0.30 5.17 -7.98
N LEU A 62 -0.50 3.89 -7.71
CA LEU A 62 -1.71 3.39 -7.06
C LEU A 62 -1.86 3.90 -5.63
N THR A 63 -0.77 3.86 -4.86
CA THR A 63 -0.73 4.42 -3.50
C THR A 63 -1.04 5.91 -3.55
N LEU A 64 -0.35 6.66 -4.41
CA LEU A 64 -0.56 8.10 -4.50
C LEU A 64 -2.01 8.44 -4.89
N THR A 65 -2.57 7.72 -5.86
CA THR A 65 -3.95 7.94 -6.33
C THR A 65 -4.99 7.63 -5.24
N LEU A 66 -4.88 6.50 -4.53
CA LEU A 66 -5.82 6.16 -3.46
C LEU A 66 -5.79 7.19 -2.34
N PHE A 67 -4.60 7.59 -1.89
CA PHE A 67 -4.46 8.59 -0.83
C PHE A 67 -4.94 9.98 -1.29
N LEU A 68 -4.75 10.33 -2.56
CA LEU A 68 -5.23 11.58 -3.14
C LEU A 68 -6.77 11.60 -3.23
N VAL A 69 -7.41 10.50 -3.65
CA VAL A 69 -8.87 10.36 -3.64
C VAL A 69 -9.44 10.50 -2.23
N VAL A 70 -8.80 9.89 -1.24
CA VAL A 70 -9.19 10.03 0.17
C VAL A 70 -9.05 11.47 0.66
N LEU A 71 -8.03 12.20 0.20
CA LEU A 71 -7.85 13.62 0.53
C LEU A 71 -8.91 14.54 -0.10
N ILE A 72 -9.31 14.27 -1.36
CA ILE A 72 -10.37 15.01 -2.06
C ILE A 72 -11.77 14.62 -1.55
N ARG A 73 -11.89 13.51 -0.82
CA ARG A 73 -13.15 12.94 -0.26
C ARG A 73 -14.10 12.37 -1.33
N GLU A 74 -13.57 12.01 -2.49
CA GLU A 74 -14.34 11.42 -3.60
C GLU A 74 -14.50 9.90 -3.41
N MET A 75 -15.39 9.53 -2.51
CA MET A 75 -15.67 8.15 -2.08
C MET A 75 -16.00 7.18 -3.22
N ILE A 76 -16.65 7.67 -4.28
CA ILE A 76 -17.11 6.84 -5.40
C ILE A 76 -15.91 6.25 -6.17
N LEU A 77 -14.79 6.99 -6.22
CA LEU A 77 -13.58 6.56 -6.93
C LEU A 77 -12.78 5.52 -6.16
N PHE A 78 -12.95 5.43 -4.84
CA PHE A 78 -12.21 4.48 -4.00
C PHE A 78 -12.42 3.01 -4.42
N PRO A 79 -13.65 2.46 -4.48
CA PRO A 79 -13.88 1.08 -4.92
C PRO A 79 -13.46 0.85 -6.39
N VAL A 80 -13.54 1.88 -7.24
CA VAL A 80 -13.10 1.81 -8.64
C VAL A 80 -11.59 1.60 -8.71
N ILE A 81 -10.80 2.37 -7.96
CA ILE A 81 -9.34 2.22 -7.94
C ILE A 81 -8.94 0.88 -7.32
N VAL A 82 -9.62 0.44 -6.26
CA VAL A 82 -9.43 -0.89 -5.70
C VAL A 82 -9.70 -1.98 -6.74
N ALA A 83 -10.80 -1.90 -7.49
CA ALA A 83 -11.10 -2.87 -8.54
C ALA A 83 -10.03 -2.88 -9.64
N ILE A 84 -9.60 -1.70 -10.10
CA ILE A 84 -8.52 -1.54 -11.08
C ILE A 84 -7.20 -2.16 -10.57
N SER A 85 -6.89 -1.98 -9.28
CA SER A 85 -5.67 -2.52 -8.65
C SER A 85 -5.56 -4.04 -8.76
N ILE A 86 -6.70 -4.74 -8.71
CA ILE A 86 -6.80 -6.19 -8.79
C ILE A 86 -6.92 -6.64 -10.25
N MET A 87 -7.72 -5.91 -11.04
CA MET A 87 -8.01 -6.24 -12.43
C MET A 87 -6.76 -6.18 -13.31
N ILE A 88 -5.94 -5.12 -13.22
CA ILE A 88 -4.75 -4.95 -14.07
C ILE A 88 -3.79 -6.16 -14.00
N PRO A 89 -3.28 -6.57 -12.83
CA PRO A 89 -2.38 -7.71 -12.74
C PRO A 89 -3.07 -9.01 -13.17
N PHE A 90 -4.37 -9.17 -12.87
CA PHE A 90 -5.13 -10.34 -13.29
C PHE A 90 -5.26 -10.44 -14.82
N LEU A 91 -5.67 -9.35 -15.49
CA LEU A 91 -5.77 -9.26 -16.94
C LEU A 91 -4.42 -9.50 -17.61
N SER A 92 -3.33 -8.96 -17.06
CA SER A 92 -1.98 -9.17 -17.61
C SER A 92 -1.57 -10.65 -17.60
N CYS A 93 -2.00 -11.42 -16.59
CA CYS A 93 -1.75 -12.86 -16.52
C CYS A 93 -2.58 -13.63 -17.55
N VAL A 94 -3.84 -13.23 -17.76
CA VAL A 94 -4.75 -13.89 -18.72
C VAL A 94 -4.32 -13.64 -20.17
N PHE A 95 -3.91 -12.41 -20.50
CA PHE A 95 -3.56 -12.04 -21.89
C PHE A 95 -2.18 -12.53 -22.34
N ASN A 96 -1.27 -12.88 -21.43
CA ASN A 96 0.07 -13.34 -21.79
C ASN A 96 0.12 -14.75 -22.43
N GLY A 97 -1.02 -15.38 -22.71
CA GLY A 97 -1.22 -16.40 -23.76
C GLY A 97 -0.46 -17.73 -23.61
N SER A 98 0.43 -17.85 -22.63
CA SER A 98 1.19 -19.05 -22.32
C SER A 98 0.39 -19.89 -21.33
N LYS A 99 0.47 -21.24 -21.42
CA LYS A 99 -0.10 -22.09 -20.35
C LYS A 99 0.50 -21.61 -19.03
N PRO A 100 -0.32 -21.14 -18.07
CA PRO A 100 0.19 -20.52 -16.87
C PRO A 100 0.98 -21.56 -16.09
N THR A 101 2.28 -21.30 -15.90
CA THR A 101 3.10 -22.15 -15.03
C THR A 101 2.67 -21.91 -13.59
N SER A 102 2.85 -22.89 -12.70
CA SER A 102 2.60 -22.72 -11.27
C SER A 102 3.35 -21.51 -10.66
N GLU A 103 4.48 -21.13 -11.25
CA GLU A 103 5.26 -19.97 -10.84
C GLU A 103 4.63 -18.64 -11.28
N ASP A 104 4.07 -18.56 -12.48
CA ASP A 104 3.43 -17.33 -12.99
C ASP A 104 2.20 -16.96 -12.14
N ILE A 105 1.39 -17.97 -11.81
CA ILE A 105 0.20 -17.79 -10.94
C ILE A 105 0.64 -17.28 -9.56
N LYS A 106 1.73 -17.83 -9.00
CA LYS A 106 2.27 -17.41 -7.71
C LYS A 106 2.73 -15.95 -7.75
N ILE A 107 3.45 -15.56 -8.79
CA ILE A 107 3.94 -14.18 -8.96
C ILE A 107 2.76 -13.21 -9.09
N SER A 108 1.77 -13.51 -9.93
CA SER A 108 0.58 -12.69 -10.09
C SER A 108 -0.23 -12.54 -8.80
N ALA A 109 -0.40 -13.63 -8.05
CA ALA A 109 -1.08 -13.58 -6.75
C ALA A 109 -0.34 -12.67 -5.76
N LEU A 110 1.00 -12.75 -5.71
CA LEU A 110 1.79 -11.89 -4.82
C LEU A 110 1.72 -10.41 -5.22
N ILE A 111 1.70 -10.10 -6.53
CA ILE A 111 1.50 -8.73 -7.03
C ILE A 111 0.14 -8.18 -6.60
N ILE A 112 -0.91 -9.01 -6.56
CA ILE A 112 -2.24 -8.61 -6.08
C ILE A 112 -2.26 -8.45 -4.56
N PHE A 113 -1.52 -9.28 -3.82
CA PHE A 113 -1.51 -9.23 -2.36
C PHE A 113 -0.86 -7.97 -1.80
N ALA A 114 0.14 -7.40 -2.47
CA ALA A 114 0.77 -6.15 -2.04
C ALA A 114 -0.23 -4.99 -1.87
N PRO A 115 -1.04 -4.59 -2.88
CA PRO A 115 -2.07 -3.57 -2.71
C PRO A 115 -3.17 -4.03 -1.75
N LEU A 116 -3.59 -5.29 -1.80
CA LEU A 116 -4.71 -5.80 -1.01
C LEU A 116 -4.46 -5.79 0.51
N TYR A 117 -3.23 -6.13 0.93
CA TYR A 117 -2.88 -6.24 2.35
C TYR A 117 -2.19 -5.01 2.92
N LEU A 118 -1.61 -4.13 2.08
CA LEU A 118 -0.91 -2.94 2.57
C LEU A 118 -1.65 -1.66 2.21
N ILE A 119 -1.85 -1.39 0.93
CA ILE A 119 -2.35 -0.09 0.48
C ILE A 119 -3.82 0.10 0.86
N ILE A 120 -4.67 -0.91 0.64
CA ILE A 120 -6.11 -0.82 0.90
C ILE A 120 -6.40 -0.67 2.40
N PRO A 121 -5.85 -1.51 3.31
CA PRO A 121 -6.14 -1.39 4.73
C PRO A 121 -5.64 -0.06 5.32
N LEU A 122 -4.44 0.40 4.90
CA LEU A 122 -3.89 1.67 5.37
C LEU A 122 -4.72 2.86 4.87
N SER A 123 -5.23 2.82 3.64
CA SER A 123 -6.13 3.86 3.12
C SER A 123 -7.53 3.81 3.75
N LEU A 124 -8.03 2.63 4.15
CA LEU A 124 -9.28 2.50 4.91
C LEU A 124 -9.20 3.14 6.30
N ILE A 125 -8.06 3.10 6.99
CA ILE A 125 -7.88 3.77 8.29
C ILE A 125 -8.16 5.28 8.17
N LEU A 126 -7.71 5.92 7.08
CA LEU A 126 -8.02 7.32 6.81
C LEU A 126 -9.51 7.56 6.57
N LEU A 127 -10.14 6.62 5.87
CA LEU A 127 -11.55 6.71 5.51
C LEU A 127 -12.43 6.65 6.76
N ILE A 128 -12.11 5.76 7.70
CA ILE A 128 -12.74 5.69 9.04
C ILE A 128 -12.55 7.00 9.81
N ARG A 129 -11.35 7.62 9.75
CA ARG A 129 -11.12 8.91 10.44
C ARG A 129 -11.93 10.06 9.85
N LEU A 130 -12.18 10.05 8.54
CA LEU A 130 -12.98 11.07 7.85
C LEU A 130 -14.47 10.90 8.08
N TYR A 131 -14.92 9.65 8.24
CA TYR A 131 -16.32 9.26 8.44
C TYR A 131 -16.40 8.31 9.64
N PRO A 132 -16.32 8.86 10.87
CA PRO A 132 -16.30 8.09 12.11
C PRO A 132 -17.63 7.37 12.40
#